data_AF-A0A5C7JG78-F1
#
_entry.id   AF-A0A5C7JG78-F1
#
_cell.length_a   1.000
_cell.length_b   1.000
_cell.length_c   1.000
_cell.angle_alpha   90.00
_cell.angle_beta   90.00
_cell.angle_gamma   90.00
#
_symmetry.space_group_name_H-M   'P 1'
#
loop_
_entity.id
_entity.type
_entity.pdbx_description
1 polymer ?
#
loop_
_entity_poly.entity_id
_entity_poly.type
_entity_poly.pdbx_seq_one_letter_code
_entity_poly.pdbx_strand_id
1 'polypeptide(L)'
;MGQEVKPISPSEIIDNLDKIIPPIVIQAVNNLLMKEYRGGQVTILQDEIIAEIKNIDGTITRNQIFDNKWLDFEALYRQNGWIVEYDKPGYSESYSARFVFKKK
;
A
#
# COMPACT_ATOMS: atom_id res chain seq x y z
N MET A 1 -11.39 26.95 23.54
CA MET A 1 -12.46 26.25 22.80
C MET A 1 -12.02 24.81 22.66
N GLY A 2 -12.61 23.89 23.41
CA GLY A 2 -12.29 22.46 23.27
C GLY A 2 -12.95 21.95 22.01
N GLN A 3 -12.18 21.37 21.09
CA GLN A 3 -12.78 20.64 19.97
C GLN A 3 -13.51 19.43 20.54
N GLU A 4 -14.81 19.31 20.29
CA GLU A 4 -15.58 18.11 20.60
C GLU A 4 -15.02 16.94 19.79
N VAL A 5 -14.36 15.99 20.47
CA VAL A 5 -13.83 14.78 19.85
C VAL A 5 -15.00 13.82 19.60
N LYS A 6 -15.34 13.60 18.34
CA LYS A 6 -16.39 12.65 17.91
C LYS A 6 -15.75 11.38 17.35
N PRO A 7 -16.44 10.22 17.44
CA PRO A 7 -15.98 9.02 16.77
C PRO A 7 -15.93 9.25 15.25
N ILE A 8 -14.85 8.81 14.62
CA ILE A 8 -14.68 8.87 13.17
C ILE A 8 -15.35 7.67 12.50
N SER A 9 -15.87 7.89 11.29
CA SER A 9 -16.45 6.83 10.46
C SER A 9 -15.39 6.06 9.66
N PRO A 10 -15.66 4.81 9.24
CA PRO A 10 -14.76 4.07 8.35
C PRO A 10 -14.48 4.83 7.03
N SER A 11 -15.48 5.53 6.50
CA SER A 11 -15.33 6.34 5.29
C SER A 11 -14.36 7.51 5.48
N GLU A 12 -14.38 8.16 6.65
CA GLU A 12 -13.42 9.24 6.96
C GLU A 12 -11.99 8.70 7.06
N ILE A 13 -11.79 7.48 7.56
CA ILE A 13 -10.46 6.85 7.56
C ILE A 13 -9.98 6.65 6.12
N ILE A 14 -10.82 6.05 5.27
CA ILE A 14 -10.49 5.77 3.86
C ILE A 14 -10.18 7.06 3.09
N ASP A 15 -10.97 8.11 3.29
CA ASP A 15 -10.81 9.41 2.65
C ASP A 15 -9.53 10.15 3.09
N ASN A 16 -9.01 9.83 4.28
CA ASN A 16 -7.80 10.45 4.83
C ASN A 16 -6.59 9.49 4.83
N LEU A 17 -6.64 8.37 4.08
CA LEU A 17 -5.51 7.45 3.99
C LEU A 17 -4.25 8.12 3.42
N ASP A 18 -4.38 9.15 2.57
CA ASP A 18 -3.25 9.90 2.03
C ASP A 18 -2.44 10.64 3.12
N LYS A 19 -3.07 10.91 4.27
CA LYS A 19 -2.44 11.56 5.44
C LYS A 19 -1.84 10.55 6.41
N ILE A 20 -2.30 9.30 6.36
CA ILE A 20 -1.85 8.22 7.25
C ILE A 20 -0.70 7.44 6.62
N ILE A 21 -0.81 7.15 5.32
CA ILE A 21 0.18 6.40 4.56
C ILE A 21 1.25 7.38 4.07
N PRO A 22 2.52 7.19 4.46
CA PRO A 22 3.58 8.10 4.05
C PRO A 22 3.75 8.14 2.53
N PRO A 23 4.08 9.31 1.95
CA PRO A 23 4.26 9.48 0.51
C PRO A 23 5.36 8.57 -0.06
N ILE A 24 6.34 8.17 0.76
CA ILE A 24 7.40 7.24 0.38
C ILE A 24 6.88 5.87 -0.04
N VAL A 25 5.78 5.40 0.56
CA VAL A 25 5.16 4.11 0.22
C VAL A 25 4.49 4.20 -1.14
N ILE A 26 3.74 5.29 -1.37
CA ILE A 26 3.10 5.55 -2.66
C ILE A 26 4.16 5.73 -3.76
N GLN A 27 5.27 6.40 -3.45
CA GLN A 27 6.39 6.53 -4.38
C GLN A 27 7.00 5.17 -4.75
N ALA A 28 7.25 4.31 -3.75
CA ALA A 28 7.79 2.97 -3.98
C ALA A 28 6.87 2.13 -4.88
N VAL A 29 5.56 2.12 -4.60
CA VAL A 29 4.58 1.39 -5.42
C VAL A 29 4.52 1.97 -6.84
N ASN A 30 4.52 3.30 -6.99
CA ASN A 30 4.52 3.95 -8.30
C ASN A 30 5.77 3.59 -9.12
N ASN A 31 6.95 3.55 -8.51
CA ASN A 31 8.19 3.15 -9.20
C ASN A 31 8.07 1.73 -9.77
N LEU A 32 7.58 0.80 -8.96
CA LEU A 32 7.40 -0.60 -9.36
C LEU A 32 6.35 -0.73 -10.47
N LEU A 33 5.23 -0.03 -10.36
CA LEU A 33 4.20 0.02 -11.42
C LEU A 33 4.75 0.58 -12.73
N MET A 34 5.50 1.68 -12.71
CA MET A 34 6.11 2.26 -13.91
C MET A 34 7.11 1.30 -14.56
N LYS A 35 7.88 0.58 -13.74
CA LYS A 35 8.87 -0.39 -14.21
C LYS A 35 8.22 -1.58 -14.91
N GLU A 36 7.14 -2.12 -14.35
CA GLU A 36 6.62 -3.45 -14.69
C GLU A 36 5.33 -3.42 -15.53
N TYR A 37 4.48 -2.40 -15.39
CA TYR A 37 3.17 -2.37 -16.02
C TYR A 37 3.27 -2.13 -17.55
N ARG A 38 2.60 -2.98 -18.33
CA ARG A 38 2.57 -2.92 -19.81
C ARG A 38 1.15 -2.96 -20.41
N GLY A 39 0.13 -2.65 -19.61
CA GLY A 39 -1.25 -2.50 -20.11
C GLY A 39 -2.21 -3.66 -19.86
N GLY A 40 -1.81 -4.66 -19.06
CA GLY A 40 -2.67 -5.78 -18.64
C GLY A 40 -2.86 -5.82 -17.13
N GLN A 41 -2.10 -6.70 -16.48
CA GLN A 41 -1.98 -6.76 -15.04
C GLN A 41 -0.51 -6.75 -14.64
N VAL A 42 -0.24 -6.33 -13.41
CA VAL A 42 1.09 -6.45 -12.81
C VAL A 42 0.94 -7.01 -11.41
N THR A 43 1.85 -7.91 -11.06
CA THR A 43 1.92 -8.50 -9.72
C THR A 43 3.19 -7.98 -9.07
N ILE A 44 3.05 -7.31 -7.94
CA ILE A 44 4.16 -6.76 -7.17
C ILE A 44 4.20 -7.48 -5.84
N LEU A 45 5.34 -8.04 -5.46
CA LEU A 45 5.48 -8.69 -4.16
C LEU A 45 5.51 -7.65 -3.05
N GLN A 46 4.92 -7.98 -1.90
CA GLN A 46 4.99 -7.13 -0.70
C GLN A 46 6.45 -6.86 -0.29
N ASP A 47 7.32 -7.86 -0.47
CA ASP A 47 8.74 -7.72 -0.17
C ASP A 47 9.46 -6.77 -1.12
N GLU A 48 9.05 -6.70 -2.40
CA GLU A 48 9.59 -5.74 -3.35
C GLU A 48 9.22 -4.30 -3.00
N ILE A 49 7.99 -4.07 -2.52
CA ILE A 49 7.57 -2.75 -2.04
C ILE A 49 8.40 -2.34 -0.82
N ILE A 50 8.61 -3.26 0.13
CA ILE A 50 9.44 -2.99 1.32
C ILE A 50 10.89 -2.72 0.91
N ALA A 51 11.43 -3.49 -0.02
CA ALA A 51 12.78 -3.28 -0.54
C ALA A 51 12.89 -1.91 -1.21
N GLU A 52 11.91 -1.51 -2.02
CA GLU A 52 11.90 -0.21 -2.68
C GLU A 52 11.74 0.95 -1.69
N ILE A 53 10.89 0.84 -0.67
CA ILE A 53 10.81 1.83 0.42
C ILE A 53 12.18 2.02 1.07
N LYS A 54 12.88 0.92 1.37
CA LYS A 54 14.22 0.95 1.96
C LYS A 54 15.29 1.49 1.02
N ASN A 55 15.13 1.30 -0.30
CA ASN A 55 16.04 1.88 -1.29
C ASN A 55 15.89 3.40 -1.34
N ILE A 56 14.66 3.92 -1.22
CA ILE A 56 14.43 5.37 -1.22
C ILE A 56 14.82 5.99 0.13
N ASP A 57 14.51 5.33 1.25
CA ASP A 57 14.91 5.75 2.59
C ASP A 57 15.42 4.57 3.43
N GLY A 58 16.74 4.50 3.58
CA GLY A 58 17.42 3.42 4.31
C GLY A 58 17.22 3.43 5.83
N THR A 59 16.57 4.45 6.39
CA THR A 59 16.28 4.53 7.83
C THR A 59 14.98 3.82 8.21
N ILE A 60 14.08 3.62 7.24
CA ILE A 60 12.80 2.95 7.45
C ILE A 60 13.03 1.46 7.68
N THR A 61 12.49 0.96 8.80
CA THR A 61 12.57 -0.46 9.13
C THR A 61 11.33 -1.22 8.70
N ARG A 62 11.49 -2.52 8.45
CA ARG A 62 10.38 -3.43 8.16
C ARG A 62 9.31 -3.36 9.26
N ASN A 63 9.72 -3.34 10.53
CA ASN A 63 8.82 -3.27 11.67
C ASN A 63 7.99 -1.98 11.63
N GLN A 64 8.63 -0.83 11.40
CA GLN A 64 7.94 0.45 11.28
C GLN A 64 6.84 0.42 10.20
N ILE A 65 7.12 -0.20 9.04
CA ILE A 65 6.13 -0.33 7.95
C ILE A 65 4.90 -1.14 8.41
N PHE A 66 5.11 -2.25 9.12
CA PHE A 66 4.02 -3.11 9.58
C PHE A 66 3.26 -2.55 10.80
N ASP A 67 3.98 -2.03 11.81
CA ASP A 67 3.40 -1.45 13.01
C ASP A 67 2.48 -0.27 12.68
N ASN A 68 2.82 0.49 11.64
CA ASN A 68 2.02 1.64 11.20
C ASN A 68 1.07 1.31 10.05
N LYS A 69 0.94 0.03 9.64
CA LYS A 69 0.02 -0.40 8.57
C LYS A 69 0.19 0.39 7.26
N TRP A 70 1.43 0.72 6.90
CA TRP A 70 1.68 1.57 5.74
C TRP A 70 1.37 0.90 4.40
N LEU A 71 1.23 -0.44 4.36
CA LEU A 71 0.95 -1.19 3.14
C LEU A 71 -0.54 -1.33 2.82
N ASP A 72 -1.46 -0.82 3.66
CA ASP A 72 -2.90 -0.81 3.43
C ASP A 72 -3.34 0.32 2.45
N PHE A 73 -2.61 0.47 1.34
CA PHE A 73 -2.80 1.55 0.36
C PHE A 73 -3.78 1.22 -0.77
N GLU A 74 -4.39 0.03 -0.79
CA GLU A 74 -5.18 -0.44 -1.94
C GLU A 74 -6.33 0.51 -2.26
N ALA A 75 -6.97 1.09 -1.24
CA ALA A 75 -8.06 2.05 -1.41
C ALA A 75 -7.62 3.30 -2.20
N LEU A 76 -6.42 3.83 -1.93
CA LEU A 76 -5.87 5.00 -2.63
C LEU A 76 -5.71 4.72 -4.12
N TYR A 77 -5.16 3.56 -4.47
CA TYR A 77 -5.03 3.17 -5.89
C TYR A 77 -6.37 2.85 -6.53
N ARG A 78 -7.31 2.22 -5.78
CA ARG A 78 -8.68 1.96 -6.25
C ARG A 78 -9.45 3.23 -6.60
N GLN A 79 -9.24 4.31 -5.84
CA GLN A 79 -9.77 5.64 -6.14
C GLN A 79 -9.14 6.25 -7.41
N ASN A 80 -7.91 5.85 -7.75
CA ASN A 80 -7.15 6.33 -8.91
C ASN A 80 -7.28 5.43 -10.15
N GLY A 81 -8.40 4.70 -10.29
CA GLY A 81 -8.69 3.93 -11.50
C GLY A 81 -7.97 2.57 -11.58
N TRP A 82 -7.46 2.07 -10.46
CA TRP A 82 -6.94 0.71 -10.38
C TRP A 82 -7.96 -0.26 -9.79
N ILE A 83 -7.84 -1.52 -10.16
CA ILE A 83 -8.30 -2.66 -9.38
C ILE A 83 -7.05 -3.19 -8.67
N VAL A 84 -7.10 -3.29 -7.35
CA VAL A 84 -5.98 -3.79 -6.53
C VAL A 84 -6.47 -4.94 -5.68
N GLU A 85 -5.83 -6.09 -5.82
CA GLU A 85 -6.10 -7.32 -5.06
C GLU A 85 -4.88 -7.66 -4.21
N TYR A 86 -5.04 -7.81 -2.90
CA TYR A 86 -4.00 -8.30 -2.02
C TYR A 86 -4.20 -9.79 -1.77
N ASP A 87 -3.16 -10.56 -2.09
CA ASP A 87 -3.15 -12.01 -1.94
C ASP A 87 -2.01 -12.39 -0.98
N LYS A 88 -2.38 -13.04 0.13
CA LYS A 88 -1.46 -13.46 1.18
C LYS A 88 -1.62 -14.96 1.37
N PRO A 89 -0.52 -15.74 1.47
CA PRO A 89 -0.61 -17.17 1.69
C PRO A 89 -1.47 -17.51 2.91
N GLY A 90 -2.28 -18.55 2.77
CA GLY A 90 -2.93 -19.20 3.91
C GLY A 90 -1.91 -19.89 4.83
N TYR A 91 -2.38 -20.37 5.98
CA TYR A 91 -1.55 -20.99 7.03
C TYR A 91 -0.67 -22.17 6.54
N SER A 92 -1.03 -22.82 5.42
CA SER A 92 -0.30 -23.96 4.84
C SER A 92 0.35 -23.67 3.48
N GLU A 93 0.45 -22.41 3.07
CA GLU A 93 1.02 -22.02 1.77
C GLU A 93 2.36 -21.29 1.94
N SER A 94 3.30 -21.54 1.03
CA SER A 94 4.68 -21.02 1.11
C SER A 94 5.00 -19.98 0.02
N TYR A 95 4.04 -19.17 -0.41
CA TYR A 95 4.29 -18.09 -1.36
C TYR A 95 4.30 -16.71 -0.69
N SER A 96 5.06 -15.76 -1.23
CA SER A 96 5.15 -14.40 -0.68
C SER A 96 3.86 -13.62 -0.94
N ALA A 97 3.41 -12.84 0.04
CA ALA A 97 2.27 -11.94 -0.13
C ALA A 97 2.51 -10.97 -1.30
N ARG A 98 1.47 -10.67 -2.06
CA ARG A 98 1.56 -9.91 -3.32
C ARG A 98 0.33 -9.04 -3.54
N PHE A 99 0.54 -7.97 -4.28
CA PHE A 99 -0.49 -7.07 -4.76
C PHE A 99 -0.62 -7.23 -6.27
N VAL A 100 -1.84 -7.47 -6.74
CA VAL A 100 -2.16 -7.54 -8.17
C VAL A 100 -2.88 -6.26 -8.56
N PHE A 101 -2.28 -5.52 -9.48
CA PHE A 101 -2.83 -4.30 -10.04
C PHE A 101 -3.34 -4.55 -11.46
N LYS A 102 -4.56 -4.08 -11.73
CA LYS A 102 -5.19 -4.09 -13.05
C LYS A 102 -5.82 -2.73 -13.30
N LYS A 103 -5.88 -2.31 -14.56
CA LYS A 103 -6.66 -1.12 -14.92
C LYS A 103 -8.16 -1.40 -14.70
N LYS A 104 -8.87 -0.45 -14.10
CA LYS A 104 -10.33 -0.48 -13.94
C LYS A 104 -11.06 -0.25 -15.27
#